data_AF-A0A524PX30-F1
#
_entry.id   AF-A0A524PX30-F1
#
_cell.length_a   1.000
_cell.length_b   1.000
_cell.length_c   1.000
_cell.angle_alpha   90.00
_cell.angle_beta   90.00
_cell.angle_gamma   90.00
#
_symmetry.space_group_name_H-M   'P 1'
#
loop_
_entity.id
_entity.type
_entity.pdbx_description
1 polymer ?
#
loop_
_entity_poly.entity_id
_entity_poly.type
_entity_poly.pdbx_seq_one_letter_code
_entity_poly.pdbx_strand_id
1 'polypeptide(L)'
;MTIIPSRREFIRRSLIIFGGLVMAATLPWNKKRDTSMAMERTKPRDRKSTRAGNTVVAIEPCGSYDPRAVHHALIKILEALRFNVPRGIRVLLKPNIIAQNTPDQATTTHPSVVEASCRIFIDNGCRVTIGDSSAFYQGGGTREGFVTTGIAAVAKRYGATLLPFEATTLRKITSGEALNPFYVTGAAFEHDLVVNLPKLKVHRLARYTGAIKNIYGCIPGGTKQVYHKLYQHHPEYRRVWGKPLVDVYESINPGLNILDAVVGLHRDGPAANGEPRRTGVLMASRDGAALDVVACRMIGFDPLRVPAVEEAVRRGLTPLDGIRVLGNLPLVPYAEPPESPPPRGLMGKIDDYVFDQFIVEPRVDGSACDGCGACVEMCAVKALAPGAGGIPRVDYRACIFCYCCEEYCTRGAVSLHGGVVNHAMRAVRYLLKL
;
A
#
# COMPACT_ATOMS: atom_id res chain seq x y z
N MET A 1 -36.05 20.42 -7.26
CA MET A 1 -35.23 20.47 -6.03
C MET A 1 -35.16 19.07 -5.44
N THR A 2 -34.21 18.28 -5.88
CA THR A 2 -33.98 16.92 -5.38
C THR A 2 -33.04 17.02 -4.20
N ILE A 3 -33.55 16.68 -3.01
CA ILE A 3 -32.79 16.72 -1.75
C ILE A 3 -31.63 15.73 -1.87
N ILE A 4 -30.42 16.27 -2.05
CA ILE A 4 -29.16 15.52 -1.98
C ILE A 4 -29.07 14.96 -0.55
N PRO A 5 -29.00 13.65 -0.33
CA PRO A 5 -28.89 13.10 1.02
C PRO A 5 -27.59 13.61 1.66
N SER A 6 -27.68 14.11 2.89
CA SER A 6 -26.51 14.61 3.60
C SER A 6 -25.49 13.50 3.84
N ARG A 7 -24.20 13.87 3.85
CA ARG A 7 -23.02 13.03 4.18
C ARG A 7 -23.21 12.12 5.42
N ARG A 8 -24.11 12.49 6.34
CA ARG A 8 -24.45 11.74 7.57
C ARG A 8 -25.37 10.52 7.33
N GLU A 9 -26.23 10.55 6.30
CA GLU A 9 -27.17 9.46 5.98
C GLU A 9 -26.43 8.26 5.34
N PHE A 10 -25.37 8.55 4.58
CA PHE A 10 -24.52 7.60 3.86
C PHE A 10 -23.71 6.68 4.80
N ILE A 11 -23.13 7.25 5.87
CA ILE A 11 -22.30 6.51 6.82
C ILE A 11 -23.15 5.65 7.76
N ARG A 12 -24.32 6.13 8.20
CA ARG A 12 -25.21 5.38 9.10
C ARG A 12 -25.81 4.13 8.49
N ARG A 13 -26.06 4.10 7.17
CA ARG A 13 -26.77 2.98 6.52
C ARG A 13 -25.85 1.86 6.02
N SER A 14 -24.55 2.14 5.85
CA SER A 14 -23.56 1.14 5.44
C SER A 14 -23.27 0.10 6.54
N LEU A 15 -23.56 0.43 7.80
CA LEU A 15 -23.44 -0.49 8.95
C LEU A 15 -24.62 -1.46 9.11
N ILE A 16 -25.75 -1.22 8.44
CA ILE A 16 -26.98 -2.02 8.61
C ILE A 16 -27.03 -3.21 7.62
N ILE A 17 -26.33 -3.13 6.49
CA ILE A 17 -26.45 -4.14 5.40
C ILE A 17 -25.57 -5.38 5.64
N PHE A 18 -24.51 -5.30 6.46
CA PHE A 18 -23.69 -6.48 6.80
C PHE A 18 -24.18 -7.24 8.05
N GLY A 19 -25.24 -6.77 8.72
CA GLY A 19 -25.68 -7.28 10.03
C GLY A 19 -26.91 -8.19 10.04
N GLY A 20 -27.48 -8.60 8.91
CA GLY A 20 -28.71 -9.40 8.96
C GLY A 20 -29.03 -10.15 7.68
N LEU A 21 -28.68 -11.43 7.64
CA LEU A 21 -29.61 -12.55 7.39
C LEU A 21 -28.82 -13.87 7.45
N VAL A 22 -28.75 -14.43 8.66
CA VAL A 22 -28.60 -15.88 8.86
C VAL A 22 -30.02 -16.44 8.96
N MET A 23 -30.23 -17.58 8.30
CA MET A 23 -31.46 -18.39 8.18
C MET A 23 -32.33 -18.13 6.94
N ALA A 24 -32.22 -19.02 5.95
CA ALA A 24 -33.28 -19.99 5.65
C ALA A 24 -32.89 -20.96 4.51
N ALA A 25 -33.18 -22.24 4.77
CA ALA A 25 -33.68 -23.26 3.85
C ALA A 25 -32.85 -23.69 2.62
N THR A 26 -32.36 -24.93 2.72
CA THR A 26 -32.07 -25.86 1.63
C THR A 26 -33.30 -26.08 0.72
N LEU A 27 -33.16 -25.87 -0.60
CA LEU A 27 -33.80 -26.62 -1.69
C LEU A 27 -33.17 -26.20 -3.05
N PRO A 28 -33.07 -27.11 -4.05
CA PRO A 28 -32.16 -26.98 -5.18
C PRO A 28 -32.78 -26.18 -6.33
N TRP A 29 -32.09 -25.13 -6.79
CA TRP A 29 -32.51 -24.37 -7.96
C TRP A 29 -31.66 -24.68 -9.20
N ASN A 30 -32.39 -24.74 -10.31
CA ASN A 30 -32.07 -25.49 -11.52
C ASN A 30 -31.21 -24.65 -12.48
N LYS A 31 -30.29 -25.33 -13.16
CA LYS A 31 -29.20 -24.77 -13.97
C LYS A 31 -29.75 -24.26 -15.31
N LYS A 32 -29.78 -22.93 -15.54
CA LYS A 32 -29.83 -22.35 -16.89
C LYS A 32 -28.53 -21.61 -17.18
N ARG A 33 -27.93 -21.99 -18.30
CA ARG A 33 -26.64 -21.54 -18.83
C ARG A 33 -26.73 -20.06 -19.17
N ASP A 34 -25.87 -19.26 -18.54
CA ASP A 34 -25.58 -17.90 -18.95
C ASP A 34 -24.17 -17.87 -19.53
N THR A 35 -24.09 -17.66 -20.85
CA THR A 35 -22.87 -17.57 -21.62
C THR A 35 -22.28 -16.17 -21.45
N SER A 36 -21.53 -15.96 -20.36
CA SER A 36 -20.60 -14.84 -20.23
C SER A 36 -19.17 -15.37 -20.34
N MET A 37 -18.37 -14.66 -21.15
CA MET A 37 -16.99 -14.99 -21.48
C MET A 37 -16.19 -15.34 -20.22
N ALA A 38 -15.59 -16.54 -20.23
CA ALA A 38 -14.78 -17.04 -19.14
C ALA A 38 -13.62 -16.07 -18.85
N MET A 39 -13.73 -15.33 -17.74
CA MET A 39 -12.57 -14.68 -17.13
C MET A 39 -11.60 -15.79 -16.73
N GLU A 40 -10.45 -15.78 -17.38
CA GLU A 40 -9.35 -16.69 -17.14
C GLU A 40 -8.97 -16.65 -15.66
N ARG A 41 -9.17 -17.77 -14.96
CA ARG A 41 -8.64 -18.00 -13.62
C ARG A 41 -7.12 -18.05 -13.70
N THR A 42 -6.46 -16.89 -13.74
CA THR A 42 -5.01 -16.84 -13.57
C THR A 42 -4.68 -17.33 -12.16
N LYS A 43 -4.04 -18.50 -12.09
CA LYS A 43 -3.54 -19.08 -10.84
C LYS A 43 -2.67 -18.05 -10.11
N PRO A 44 -2.70 -18.00 -8.77
CA PRO A 44 -1.68 -17.30 -7.99
C PRO A 44 -0.29 -17.74 -8.47
N ARG A 45 0.71 -16.86 -8.44
CA ARG A 45 2.10 -17.28 -8.61
C ARG A 45 2.39 -18.35 -7.56
N ASP A 46 2.45 -19.61 -7.98
CA ASP A 46 2.65 -20.78 -7.12
C ASP A 46 3.94 -20.58 -6.32
N ARG A 47 3.81 -20.19 -5.05
CA ARG A 47 4.88 -20.37 -4.06
C ARG A 47 4.42 -21.50 -3.15
N LYS A 48 4.99 -22.69 -3.35
CA LYS A 48 4.89 -23.77 -2.36
C LYS A 48 5.40 -23.22 -1.03
N SER A 49 4.64 -23.45 0.05
CA SER A 49 5.02 -23.18 1.45
C SER A 49 6.53 -23.36 1.65
N THR A 50 7.22 -22.30 2.07
CA THR A 50 8.66 -22.36 2.33
C THR A 50 8.90 -23.14 3.62
N ARG A 51 9.46 -24.35 3.49
CA ARG A 51 9.93 -25.14 4.64
C ARG A 51 11.05 -24.40 5.38
N ALA A 52 11.07 -24.53 6.71
CA ALA A 52 12.15 -24.06 7.56
C ALA A 52 13.51 -24.55 7.02
N GLY A 53 14.52 -23.66 6.99
CA GLY A 53 15.86 -23.94 6.45
C GLY A 53 16.14 -23.42 5.03
N ASN A 54 15.12 -23.16 4.20
CA ASN A 54 15.29 -22.59 2.85
C ASN A 54 15.05 -21.07 2.77
N THR A 55 14.58 -20.46 3.86
CA THR A 55 14.27 -19.04 3.93
C THR A 55 15.49 -18.25 4.39
N VAL A 56 15.89 -17.25 3.60
CA VAL A 56 17.16 -16.53 3.76
C VAL A 56 16.90 -15.04 3.83
N VAL A 57 17.52 -14.36 4.78
CA VAL A 57 17.56 -12.90 4.86
C VAL A 57 19.02 -12.47 4.82
N ALA A 58 19.39 -11.61 3.86
CA ALA A 58 20.72 -11.03 3.78
C ALA A 58 20.73 -9.63 4.37
N ILE A 59 21.82 -9.28 5.04
CA ILE A 59 22.02 -8.02 5.75
C ILE A 59 23.42 -7.52 5.40
N GLU A 60 23.51 -6.25 5.00
CA GLU A 60 24.79 -5.60 4.73
C GLU A 60 24.84 -4.24 5.45
N PRO A 61 25.96 -3.92 6.12
CA PRO A 61 26.18 -2.59 6.67
C PRO A 61 26.08 -1.50 5.59
N CYS A 62 25.28 -0.48 5.86
CA CYS A 62 25.14 0.71 5.02
C CYS A 62 24.99 1.92 5.94
N GLY A 63 26.12 2.56 6.24
CA GLY A 63 26.19 3.59 7.26
C GLY A 63 25.63 4.96 6.86
N SER A 64 25.38 5.20 5.58
CA SER A 64 24.90 6.48 5.04
C SER A 64 24.05 6.26 3.79
N TYR A 65 23.43 7.33 3.30
CA TYR A 65 22.73 7.34 2.00
C TYR A 65 23.62 7.85 0.86
N ASP A 66 24.95 7.77 1.00
CA ASP A 66 25.86 7.99 -0.12
C ASP A 66 25.52 7.01 -1.26
N PRO A 67 25.27 7.48 -2.50
CA PRO A 67 24.82 6.60 -3.58
C PRO A 67 25.77 5.44 -3.89
N ARG A 68 27.08 5.61 -3.72
CA ARG A 68 28.06 4.54 -3.97
C ARG A 68 28.01 3.51 -2.86
N ALA A 69 27.94 3.95 -1.60
CA ALA A 69 27.81 3.05 -0.45
C ALA A 69 26.52 2.22 -0.51
N VAL A 70 25.38 2.86 -0.83
CA VAL A 70 24.09 2.16 -0.96
C VAL A 70 24.13 1.14 -2.09
N HIS A 71 24.65 1.51 -3.26
CA HIS A 71 24.77 0.60 -4.40
C HIS A 71 25.66 -0.61 -4.08
N HIS A 72 26.83 -0.37 -3.47
CA HIS A 72 27.74 -1.43 -3.05
C HIS A 72 27.09 -2.39 -2.05
N ALA A 73 26.37 -1.86 -1.06
CA ALA A 73 25.67 -2.67 -0.08
C ALA A 73 24.57 -3.53 -0.72
N LEU A 74 23.81 -2.98 -1.68
CA LEU A 74 22.80 -3.75 -2.42
C LEU A 74 23.41 -4.87 -3.27
N ILE A 75 24.53 -4.62 -3.98
CA ILE A 75 25.20 -5.66 -4.78
C ILE A 75 25.60 -6.84 -3.90
N LYS A 76 26.26 -6.59 -2.76
CA LYS A 76 26.63 -7.64 -1.80
C LYS A 76 25.44 -8.41 -1.26
N ILE A 77 24.33 -7.73 -0.97
CA ILE A 77 23.08 -8.38 -0.55
C ILE A 77 22.57 -9.33 -1.63
N LEU A 78 22.55 -8.90 -2.90
CA LEU A 78 22.09 -9.74 -4.01
C LEU A 78 23.02 -10.94 -4.23
N GLU A 79 24.32 -10.76 -4.12
CA GLU A 79 25.32 -11.85 -4.16
C GLU A 79 25.11 -12.86 -3.03
N ALA A 80 24.92 -12.37 -1.79
CA ALA A 80 24.66 -13.23 -0.63
C ALA A 80 23.37 -14.03 -0.78
N LEU A 81 22.32 -13.42 -1.33
CA LEU A 81 21.06 -14.09 -1.67
C LEU A 81 21.17 -15.01 -2.88
N ARG A 82 22.26 -14.96 -3.64
CA ARG A 82 22.41 -15.57 -4.97
C ARG A 82 21.23 -15.18 -5.87
N PHE A 83 20.83 -13.92 -5.80
CA PHE A 83 19.74 -13.39 -6.59
C PHE A 83 20.25 -13.04 -7.99
N ASN A 84 19.87 -13.87 -8.97
CA ASN A 84 20.18 -13.61 -10.37
C ASN A 84 19.30 -12.46 -10.86
N VAL A 85 19.89 -11.29 -11.07
CA VAL A 85 19.19 -10.14 -11.64
C VAL A 85 18.74 -10.51 -13.06
N PRO A 86 17.43 -10.49 -13.34
CA PRO A 86 16.91 -10.84 -14.66
C PRO A 86 17.34 -9.80 -15.71
N ARG A 87 17.36 -10.21 -16.98
CA ARG A 87 17.75 -9.34 -18.09
C ARG A 87 16.55 -9.02 -18.98
N GLY A 88 16.44 -7.79 -19.44
CA GLY A 88 15.47 -7.41 -20.48
C GLY A 88 13.99 -7.42 -20.09
N ILE A 89 13.65 -7.66 -18.82
CA ILE A 89 12.26 -7.77 -18.35
C ILE A 89 11.69 -6.42 -17.89
N ARG A 90 10.38 -6.35 -17.66
CA ARG A 90 9.71 -5.21 -17.01
C ARG A 90 9.74 -5.39 -15.49
N VAL A 91 10.29 -4.42 -14.79
CA VAL A 91 10.43 -4.44 -13.33
C VAL A 91 9.66 -3.27 -12.72
N LEU A 92 8.77 -3.58 -11.77
CA LEU A 92 8.10 -2.58 -10.93
C LEU A 92 8.89 -2.44 -9.62
N LEU A 93 9.50 -1.27 -9.43
CA LEU A 93 10.03 -0.83 -8.15
C LEU A 93 8.91 -0.18 -7.34
N LYS A 94 8.61 -0.76 -6.18
CA LYS A 94 7.57 -0.28 -5.26
C LYS A 94 8.22 0.33 -4.01
N PRO A 95 8.55 1.64 -4.01
CA PRO A 95 8.98 2.34 -2.80
C PRO A 95 7.86 2.43 -1.76
N ASN A 96 8.14 3.13 -0.67
CA ASN A 96 7.15 3.49 0.33
C ASN A 96 6.98 5.01 0.41
N ILE A 97 6.02 5.57 -0.31
CA ILE A 97 5.61 6.97 -0.28
C ILE A 97 4.37 7.08 0.61
N ILE A 98 4.49 7.84 1.70
CA ILE A 98 3.38 8.10 2.62
C ILE A 98 2.57 9.32 2.17
N ALA A 99 3.25 10.43 1.92
CA ALA A 99 2.69 11.71 1.48
C ALA A 99 3.81 12.55 0.88
N GLN A 100 3.64 13.87 0.85
CA GLN A 100 4.59 14.87 0.33
C GLN A 100 5.75 15.12 1.30
N ASN A 101 6.31 14.04 1.82
CA ASN A 101 7.40 14.02 2.79
C ASN A 101 8.76 14.19 2.10
N THR A 102 9.75 14.61 2.87
CA THR A 102 11.15 14.71 2.46
C THR A 102 11.97 13.51 2.97
N PRO A 103 13.10 13.17 2.33
CA PRO A 103 13.90 12.00 2.71
C PRO A 103 14.43 12.00 4.15
N ASP A 104 14.73 13.18 4.72
CA ASP A 104 15.26 13.38 6.07
C ASP A 104 14.28 12.96 7.18
N GLN A 105 12.98 12.97 6.89
CA GLN A 105 11.94 12.57 7.84
C GLN A 105 11.93 11.05 8.09
N ALA A 106 12.66 10.25 7.31
CA ALA A 106 12.69 8.78 7.41
C ALA A 106 11.30 8.09 7.32
N THR A 107 10.27 8.81 6.86
CA THR A 107 8.91 8.31 6.62
C THR A 107 8.69 7.81 5.19
N THR A 108 9.73 7.75 4.37
CA THR A 108 9.68 7.26 2.99
C THR A 108 10.95 6.48 2.65
N THR A 109 10.90 5.65 1.62
CA THR A 109 12.11 5.00 1.10
C THR A 109 13.05 6.07 0.57
N HIS A 110 14.32 6.04 0.99
CA HIS A 110 15.27 7.06 0.58
C HIS A 110 15.57 6.98 -0.93
N PRO A 111 15.66 8.11 -1.66
CA PRO A 111 15.90 8.13 -3.11
C PRO A 111 17.20 7.40 -3.50
N SER A 112 18.26 7.43 -2.68
CA SER A 112 19.49 6.65 -2.93
C SER A 112 19.26 5.14 -3.00
N VAL A 113 18.31 4.58 -2.22
CA VAL A 113 17.97 3.15 -2.26
C VAL A 113 17.18 2.83 -3.52
N VAL A 114 16.28 3.74 -3.90
CA VAL A 114 15.53 3.64 -5.17
C VAL A 114 16.49 3.73 -6.36
N GLU A 115 17.44 4.67 -6.34
CA GLU A 115 18.47 4.85 -7.35
C GLU A 115 19.34 3.61 -7.50
N ALA A 116 19.88 3.09 -6.41
CA ALA A 116 20.72 1.90 -6.46
C ALA A 116 19.95 0.70 -7.02
N SER A 117 18.69 0.51 -6.61
CA SER A 117 17.81 -0.53 -7.18
C SER A 117 17.56 -0.31 -8.67
N CYS A 118 17.22 0.93 -9.07
CA CYS A 118 16.92 1.30 -10.45
C CYS A 118 18.12 1.02 -11.36
N ARG A 119 19.31 1.46 -10.95
CA ARG A 119 20.58 1.22 -11.65
C ARG A 119 20.84 -0.27 -11.87
N ILE A 120 20.71 -1.11 -10.84
CA ILE A 120 20.98 -2.56 -10.93
C ILE A 120 20.14 -3.22 -12.04
N PHE A 121 18.84 -2.89 -12.12
CA PHE A 121 17.97 -3.48 -13.13
C PHE A 121 18.19 -2.88 -14.52
N ILE A 122 18.44 -1.57 -14.63
CA ILE A 122 18.68 -0.90 -15.92
C ILE A 122 20.02 -1.33 -16.52
N ASP A 123 21.07 -1.49 -15.72
CA ASP A 123 22.37 -2.01 -16.17
C ASP A 123 22.22 -3.45 -16.71
N ASN A 124 21.16 -4.18 -16.32
CA ASN A 124 20.77 -5.49 -16.86
C ASN A 124 19.78 -5.41 -18.05
N GLY A 125 19.55 -4.22 -18.60
CA GLY A 125 18.66 -3.97 -19.74
C GLY A 125 17.17 -4.06 -19.41
N CYS A 126 16.78 -4.05 -18.13
CA CYS A 126 15.38 -4.08 -17.75
C CYS A 126 14.69 -2.73 -17.99
N ARG A 127 13.38 -2.77 -18.24
CA ARG A 127 12.51 -1.58 -18.26
C ARG A 127 11.97 -1.37 -16.86
N VAL A 128 12.33 -0.27 -16.22
CA VAL A 128 11.97 0.02 -14.84
C VAL A 128 10.82 1.00 -14.76
N THR A 129 9.79 0.62 -14.00
CA THR A 129 8.72 1.50 -13.54
C THR A 129 8.85 1.68 -12.03
N ILE A 130 8.74 2.90 -11.53
CA ILE A 130 8.70 3.20 -10.10
C ILE A 130 7.28 3.63 -9.78
N GLY A 131 6.56 2.85 -8.97
CA GLY A 131 5.14 3.08 -8.72
C GLY A 131 4.74 2.92 -7.27
N ASP A 132 3.81 3.76 -6.81
CA ASP A 132 3.22 3.73 -5.47
C ASP A 132 1.86 4.46 -5.48
N SER A 133 1.16 4.45 -4.36
CA SER A 133 0.02 5.29 -4.06
C SER A 133 0.17 5.85 -2.65
N SER A 134 0.14 7.19 -2.55
CA SER A 134 0.28 7.90 -1.28
C SER A 134 -0.82 7.51 -0.28
N ALA A 135 -0.48 7.42 1.00
CA ALA A 135 -1.44 7.17 2.07
C ALA A 135 -2.39 8.36 2.25
N PHE A 136 -1.94 9.59 2.04
CA PHE A 136 -2.78 10.79 2.08
C PHE A 136 -2.95 11.35 0.67
N TYR A 137 -3.95 10.84 -0.04
CA TYR A 137 -4.21 11.26 -1.41
C TYR A 137 -5.11 12.50 -1.47
N GLN A 138 -4.63 13.52 -2.17
CA GLN A 138 -5.36 14.75 -2.48
C GLN A 138 -4.93 15.15 -3.88
N GLY A 139 -5.84 15.11 -4.86
CA GLY A 139 -5.63 15.33 -6.30
C GLY A 139 -4.20 15.48 -6.78
N GLY A 140 -3.59 14.38 -7.24
CA GLY A 140 -2.19 14.34 -7.68
C GLY A 140 -1.15 14.18 -6.55
N GLY A 141 -1.57 14.03 -5.29
CA GLY A 141 -0.66 13.95 -4.13
C GLY A 141 0.41 12.85 -4.23
N THR A 142 0.12 11.72 -4.87
CA THR A 142 1.14 10.68 -5.15
C THR A 142 2.24 11.21 -6.07
N ARG A 143 1.87 11.97 -7.12
CA ARG A 143 2.82 12.59 -8.06
C ARG A 143 3.72 13.59 -7.34
N GLU A 144 3.14 14.44 -6.51
CA GLU A 144 3.89 15.37 -5.67
C GLU A 144 4.82 14.64 -4.70
N GLY A 145 4.37 13.53 -4.10
CA GLY A 145 5.21 12.66 -3.27
C GLY A 145 6.44 12.12 -4.00
N PHE A 146 6.34 11.74 -5.28
CA PHE A 146 7.53 11.38 -6.06
C PHE A 146 8.53 12.55 -6.18
N VAL A 147 8.05 13.79 -6.26
CA VAL A 147 8.89 14.99 -6.37
C VAL A 147 9.55 15.30 -5.03
N THR A 148 8.79 15.43 -3.94
CA THR A 148 9.32 15.84 -2.62
C THR A 148 10.29 14.83 -2.03
N THR A 149 10.11 13.54 -2.34
CA THR A 149 11.01 12.46 -1.92
C THR A 149 12.29 12.36 -2.77
N GLY A 150 12.38 13.12 -3.87
CA GLY A 150 13.49 13.05 -4.83
C GLY A 150 13.45 11.84 -5.77
N ILE A 151 12.46 10.96 -5.65
CA ILE A 151 12.31 9.77 -6.51
C ILE A 151 12.07 10.16 -7.97
N ALA A 152 11.38 11.27 -8.24
CA ALA A 152 11.18 11.76 -9.60
C ALA A 152 12.50 12.14 -10.28
N ALA A 153 13.45 12.68 -9.54
CA ALA A 153 14.78 13.00 -10.06
C ALA A 153 15.57 11.72 -10.41
N VAL A 154 15.43 10.66 -9.59
CA VAL A 154 15.99 9.33 -9.89
C VAL A 154 15.39 8.77 -11.17
N ALA A 155 14.04 8.77 -11.28
CA ALA A 155 13.35 8.26 -12.45
C ALA A 155 13.82 8.95 -13.74
N LYS A 156 13.90 10.29 -13.71
CA LYS A 156 14.43 11.08 -14.83
C LYS A 156 15.87 10.73 -15.18
N ARG A 157 16.75 10.59 -14.19
CA ARG A 157 18.19 10.29 -14.40
C ARG A 157 18.40 8.98 -15.15
N TYR A 158 17.61 7.97 -14.84
CA TYR A 158 17.77 6.62 -15.40
C TYR A 158 16.75 6.29 -16.51
N GLY A 159 15.87 7.23 -16.88
CA GLY A 159 14.82 6.97 -17.87
C GLY A 159 13.76 5.96 -17.40
N ALA A 160 13.54 5.83 -16.09
CA ALA A 160 12.49 5.00 -15.53
C ALA A 160 11.13 5.71 -15.58
N THR A 161 10.05 4.94 -15.73
CA THR A 161 8.68 5.47 -15.74
C THR A 161 8.17 5.68 -14.32
N LEU A 162 7.65 6.87 -13.99
CA LEU A 162 6.89 7.08 -12.76
C LEU A 162 5.43 6.68 -12.96
N LEU A 163 4.87 5.95 -12.00
CA LEU A 163 3.49 5.47 -12.08
C LEU A 163 2.75 5.66 -10.74
N PRO A 164 1.96 6.73 -10.57
CA PRO A 164 0.99 6.76 -9.49
C PRO A 164 -0.07 5.67 -9.73
N PHE A 165 -0.33 4.82 -8.75
CA PHE A 165 -1.25 3.70 -8.94
C PHE A 165 -2.71 4.13 -9.12
N GLU A 166 -3.05 5.37 -8.76
CA GLU A 166 -4.34 5.96 -9.13
C GLU A 166 -4.52 6.04 -10.67
N ALA A 167 -3.43 6.14 -11.44
CA ALA A 167 -3.46 6.17 -12.91
C ALA A 167 -3.39 4.77 -13.56
N THR A 168 -3.73 3.70 -12.83
CA THR A 168 -3.67 2.32 -13.35
C THR A 168 -5.05 1.70 -13.51
N THR A 169 -5.14 0.63 -14.29
CA THR A 169 -6.30 -0.27 -14.23
C THR A 169 -6.30 -0.95 -12.86
N LEU A 170 -7.47 -1.27 -12.32
CA LEU A 170 -7.54 -2.04 -11.08
C LEU A 170 -7.81 -3.51 -11.38
N ARG A 171 -7.08 -4.37 -10.68
CA ARG A 171 -7.27 -5.80 -10.72
C ARG A 171 -8.09 -6.26 -9.52
N LYS A 172 -9.19 -6.96 -9.81
CA LYS A 172 -10.02 -7.62 -8.81
C LYS A 172 -9.33 -8.89 -8.30
N ILE A 173 -9.20 -9.00 -6.99
CA ILE A 173 -8.71 -10.18 -6.28
C ILE A 173 -9.87 -10.82 -5.53
N THR A 174 -10.00 -12.14 -5.67
CA THR A 174 -11.10 -12.92 -5.06
C THR A 174 -10.60 -14.03 -4.12
N SER A 175 -9.33 -13.96 -3.72
CA SER A 175 -8.64 -15.00 -2.96
C SER A 175 -8.22 -14.57 -1.55
N GLY A 176 -8.60 -13.37 -1.08
CA GLY A 176 -8.28 -12.94 0.27
C GLY A 176 -9.10 -13.67 1.33
N GLU A 177 -8.51 -13.88 2.51
CA GLU A 177 -9.18 -14.50 3.66
C GLU A 177 -10.13 -13.50 4.33
N ALA A 178 -9.75 -12.23 4.42
CA ALA A 178 -10.51 -11.19 5.10
C ALA A 178 -11.11 -10.15 4.14
N LEU A 179 -10.36 -9.74 3.12
CA LEU A 179 -10.84 -8.89 2.03
C LEU A 179 -11.22 -9.78 0.84
N ASN A 180 -12.51 -9.85 0.50
CA ASN A 180 -12.95 -10.60 -0.67
C ASN A 180 -14.33 -10.12 -1.21
N PRO A 181 -14.41 -9.59 -2.44
CA PRO A 181 -13.30 -9.22 -3.30
C PRO A 181 -12.61 -7.93 -2.82
N PHE A 182 -11.39 -7.69 -3.29
CA PHE A 182 -10.72 -6.38 -3.18
C PHE A 182 -10.00 -6.03 -4.48
N TYR A 183 -9.50 -4.80 -4.56
CA TYR A 183 -8.87 -4.28 -5.77
C TYR A 183 -7.49 -3.72 -5.47
N VAL A 184 -6.54 -4.03 -6.34
CA VAL A 184 -5.15 -3.54 -6.31
C VAL A 184 -4.78 -2.99 -7.68
N THR A 185 -3.69 -2.24 -7.77
CA THR A 185 -3.14 -1.80 -9.06
C THR A 185 -2.85 -2.96 -10.01
N GLY A 186 -3.26 -2.81 -11.26
CA GLY A 186 -2.94 -3.74 -12.35
C GLY A 186 -1.44 -3.79 -12.65
N ALA A 187 -0.71 -2.70 -12.34
CA ALA A 187 0.72 -2.58 -12.59
C ALA A 187 1.52 -3.76 -12.01
N ALA A 188 1.15 -4.26 -10.83
CA ALA A 188 1.84 -5.38 -10.20
C ALA A 188 1.76 -6.70 -11.00
N PHE A 189 0.80 -6.82 -11.91
CA PHE A 189 0.56 -8.00 -12.76
C PHE A 189 0.97 -7.77 -14.21
N GLU A 190 1.11 -6.51 -14.61
CA GLU A 190 1.61 -6.08 -15.92
C GLU A 190 3.14 -6.06 -15.98
N HIS A 191 3.83 -6.20 -14.84
CA HIS A 191 5.29 -6.30 -14.76
C HIS A 191 5.73 -7.73 -14.44
N ASP A 192 6.87 -8.13 -14.97
CA ASP A 192 7.38 -9.49 -14.87
C ASP A 192 7.98 -9.74 -13.47
N LEU A 193 8.57 -8.70 -12.86
CA LEU A 193 9.08 -8.71 -11.49
C LEU A 193 8.60 -7.49 -10.69
N VAL A 194 8.11 -7.72 -9.47
CA VAL A 194 7.86 -6.66 -8.48
C VAL A 194 8.98 -6.70 -7.43
N VAL A 195 9.65 -5.57 -7.25
CA VAL A 195 10.68 -5.35 -6.23
C VAL A 195 10.12 -4.37 -5.21
N ASN A 196 9.88 -4.87 -4.01
CA ASN A 196 9.35 -4.09 -2.90
C ASN A 196 10.49 -3.39 -2.15
N LEU A 197 10.40 -2.08 -1.95
CA LEU A 197 11.42 -1.28 -1.28
C LEU A 197 10.84 -0.63 0.00
N PRO A 198 10.45 -1.41 1.02
CA PRO A 198 9.88 -0.88 2.25
C PRO A 198 10.89 -0.02 3.03
N LYS A 199 10.38 0.85 3.89
CA LYS A 199 11.15 1.63 4.86
C LYS A 199 10.86 1.14 6.27
N LEU A 200 11.91 0.91 7.07
CA LEU A 200 11.80 0.48 8.46
C LEU A 200 11.18 1.57 9.33
N LYS A 201 10.00 1.31 9.92
CA LYS A 201 9.33 2.29 10.80
C LYS A 201 8.53 1.64 11.91
N VAL A 202 8.51 2.28 13.07
CA VAL A 202 7.43 2.12 14.05
C VAL A 202 6.14 2.72 13.48
N HIS A 203 5.01 2.10 13.79
CA HIS A 203 3.69 2.58 13.40
C HIS A 203 2.71 2.40 14.55
N ARG A 204 2.09 3.48 15.04
CA ARG A 204 1.20 3.43 16.23
C ARG A 204 0.11 2.34 16.18
N LEU A 205 -0.53 2.17 15.02
CA LEU A 205 -1.60 1.19 14.82
C LEU A 205 -1.09 -0.24 14.49
N ALA A 206 -0.22 -0.37 13.49
CA ALA A 206 0.30 -1.66 13.03
C ALA A 206 1.54 -2.17 13.80
N ARG A 207 1.99 -1.43 14.82
CA ARG A 207 3.28 -1.52 15.52
C ARG A 207 4.52 -1.27 14.65
N TYR A 208 4.55 -1.85 13.46
CA TYR A 208 5.71 -1.90 12.58
C TYR A 208 5.28 -1.72 11.12
N THR A 209 6.17 -1.12 10.32
CA THR A 209 6.09 -1.09 8.86
C THR A 209 7.35 -1.73 8.28
N GLY A 210 7.13 -2.71 7.39
CA GLY A 210 8.15 -3.40 6.63
C GLY A 210 7.59 -3.89 5.30
N ALA A 211 8.11 -5.01 4.80
CA ALA A 211 7.80 -5.57 3.51
C ALA A 211 6.31 -5.86 3.31
N ILE A 212 5.65 -6.53 4.26
CA ILE A 212 4.22 -6.89 4.11
C ILE A 212 3.38 -5.62 4.02
N LYS A 213 3.54 -4.71 4.99
CA LYS A 213 2.72 -3.50 5.07
C LYS A 213 2.97 -2.53 3.90
N ASN A 214 4.16 -2.49 3.33
CA ASN A 214 4.43 -1.60 2.18
C ASN A 214 3.62 -1.99 0.93
N ILE A 215 3.33 -3.28 0.76
CA ILE A 215 2.52 -3.79 -0.35
C ILE A 215 1.04 -3.41 -0.22
N TYR A 216 0.58 -3.04 0.97
CA TYR A 216 -0.73 -2.40 1.14
C TYR A 216 -0.88 -1.11 0.31
N GLY A 217 0.24 -0.44 -0.02
CA GLY A 217 0.27 0.70 -0.93
C GLY A 217 -0.13 0.37 -2.38
N CYS A 218 -0.23 -0.91 -2.75
CA CYS A 218 -0.80 -1.33 -4.04
C CYS A 218 -2.32 -1.15 -4.12
N ILE A 219 -3.00 -0.83 -3.00
CA ILE A 219 -4.38 -0.36 -2.99
C ILE A 219 -4.36 1.16 -3.24
N PRO A 220 -4.96 1.65 -4.34
CA PRO A 220 -4.88 3.06 -4.70
C PRO A 220 -5.87 3.94 -3.91
N GLY A 221 -5.47 5.19 -3.68
CA GLY A 221 -6.33 6.25 -3.18
C GLY A 221 -6.99 5.97 -1.83
N GLY A 222 -8.22 6.47 -1.70
CA GLY A 222 -9.10 6.42 -0.53
C GLY A 222 -9.55 5.02 -0.13
N THR A 223 -9.38 4.01 -1.01
CA THR A 223 -9.72 2.62 -0.72
C THR A 223 -8.96 2.09 0.50
N LYS A 224 -7.71 2.54 0.70
CA LYS A 224 -6.90 2.17 1.88
C LYS A 224 -7.57 2.56 3.20
N GLN A 225 -8.17 3.74 3.24
CA GLN A 225 -8.88 4.31 4.40
C GLN A 225 -10.19 3.56 4.60
N VAL A 226 -10.96 3.31 3.53
CA VAL A 226 -12.20 2.52 3.59
C VAL A 226 -11.94 1.18 4.28
N TYR A 227 -10.92 0.44 3.86
CA TYR A 227 -10.55 -0.84 4.47
C TYR A 227 -10.05 -0.69 5.90
N HIS A 228 -9.32 0.37 6.23
CA HIS A 228 -8.93 0.66 7.61
C HIS A 228 -10.16 0.83 8.53
N LYS A 229 -11.20 1.53 8.06
CA LYS A 229 -12.43 1.73 8.84
C LYS A 229 -13.19 0.44 9.12
N LEU A 230 -13.09 -0.58 8.25
CA LEU A 230 -13.74 -1.88 8.49
C LEU A 230 -13.26 -2.54 9.79
N TYR A 231 -12.03 -2.24 10.22
CA TYR A 231 -11.41 -2.88 11.38
C TYR A 231 -11.15 -1.92 12.55
N GLN A 232 -11.13 -0.60 12.34
CA GLN A 232 -10.65 0.39 13.34
C GLN A 232 -11.35 0.32 14.72
N HIS A 233 -12.62 -0.12 14.79
CA HIS A 233 -13.37 -0.28 16.04
C HIS A 233 -13.42 -1.70 16.57
N HIS A 234 -12.81 -2.65 15.86
CA HIS A 234 -12.76 -4.01 16.32
C HIS A 234 -12.01 -4.04 17.66
N PRO A 235 -12.57 -4.68 18.71
CA PRO A 235 -11.92 -4.75 20.01
C PRO A 235 -10.50 -5.34 19.93
N GLU A 236 -10.31 -6.29 19.00
CA GLU A 236 -9.02 -6.89 18.66
C GLU A 236 -8.39 -6.28 17.40
N TYR A 237 -8.62 -4.99 17.10
CA TYR A 237 -8.15 -4.31 15.88
C TYR A 237 -6.72 -4.68 15.52
N ARG A 238 -5.81 -4.63 16.50
CA ARG A 238 -4.40 -4.98 16.29
C ARG A 238 -4.28 -6.38 15.69
N ARG A 239 -4.93 -7.41 16.23
CA ARG A 239 -4.88 -8.77 15.69
C ARG A 239 -5.53 -8.90 14.31
N VAL A 240 -6.74 -8.34 14.14
CA VAL A 240 -7.50 -8.52 12.88
C VAL A 240 -6.95 -7.70 11.72
N TRP A 241 -6.25 -6.60 11.99
CA TRP A 241 -5.64 -5.75 10.97
C TRP A 241 -4.49 -6.43 10.21
N GLY A 242 -3.88 -7.46 10.79
CA GLY A 242 -2.90 -8.28 10.08
C GLY A 242 -3.49 -8.94 8.83
N LYS A 243 -4.75 -9.39 8.89
CA LYS A 243 -5.40 -10.13 7.81
C LYS A 243 -5.51 -9.37 6.48
N PRO A 244 -6.08 -8.15 6.41
CA PRO A 244 -6.15 -7.41 5.16
C PRO A 244 -4.76 -7.05 4.61
N LEU A 245 -3.75 -6.83 5.48
CA LEU A 245 -2.39 -6.57 5.04
C LEU A 245 -1.78 -7.79 4.35
N VAL A 246 -1.95 -8.97 4.94
CA VAL A 246 -1.42 -10.23 4.40
C VAL A 246 -2.19 -10.68 3.15
N ASP A 247 -3.51 -10.47 3.07
CA ASP A 247 -4.31 -10.71 1.85
C ASP A 247 -3.73 -9.97 0.64
N VAL A 248 -3.39 -8.69 0.81
CA VAL A 248 -2.83 -7.86 -0.27
C VAL A 248 -1.41 -8.32 -0.59
N TYR A 249 -0.59 -8.59 0.42
CA TYR A 249 0.78 -9.09 0.21
C TYR A 249 0.82 -10.40 -0.58
N GLU A 250 -0.02 -11.39 -0.23
CA GLU A 250 -0.11 -12.66 -0.95
C GLU A 250 -0.59 -12.49 -2.40
N SER A 251 -1.51 -11.55 -2.65
CA SER A 251 -2.01 -11.30 -4.00
C SER A 251 -0.95 -10.75 -4.95
N ILE A 252 0.01 -9.96 -4.43
CA ILE A 252 1.09 -9.35 -5.21
C ILE A 252 2.33 -10.24 -5.24
N ASN A 253 2.68 -10.85 -4.10
CA ASN A 253 3.83 -11.74 -3.91
C ASN A 253 5.13 -11.21 -4.56
N PRO A 254 5.74 -10.14 -4.00
CA PRO A 254 6.95 -9.54 -4.56
C PRO A 254 8.10 -10.54 -4.68
N GLY A 255 8.83 -10.52 -5.80
CA GLY A 255 9.92 -11.47 -6.05
C GLY A 255 11.21 -11.14 -5.29
N LEU A 256 11.34 -9.89 -4.83
CA LEU A 256 12.44 -9.39 -4.02
C LEU A 256 11.94 -8.25 -3.12
N ASN A 257 12.36 -8.24 -1.86
CA ASN A 257 12.04 -7.21 -0.87
C ASN A 257 13.36 -6.66 -0.33
N ILE A 258 13.58 -5.35 -0.45
CA ILE A 258 14.79 -4.64 0.00
C ILE A 258 14.36 -3.59 1.03
N LEU A 259 14.60 -3.88 2.31
CA LEU A 259 14.26 -3.00 3.42
C LEU A 259 15.32 -1.91 3.58
N ASP A 260 14.89 -0.66 3.40
CA ASP A 260 15.63 0.53 3.80
C ASP A 260 15.60 0.66 5.33
N ALA A 261 16.70 0.22 5.95
CA ALA A 261 16.97 0.32 7.38
C ALA A 261 18.27 1.11 7.65
N VAL A 262 18.71 1.97 6.72
CA VAL A 262 19.89 2.82 6.94
C VAL A 262 19.57 3.82 8.04
N VAL A 263 18.45 4.51 7.89
CA VAL A 263 17.76 5.28 8.93
C VAL A 263 16.32 4.85 8.94
N GLY A 264 15.85 4.30 10.05
CA GLY A 264 14.44 3.99 10.26
C GLY A 264 13.73 5.07 11.09
N LEU A 265 12.41 4.94 11.23
CA LEU A 265 11.60 5.82 12.08
C LEU A 265 11.34 5.12 13.42
N HIS A 266 11.95 5.61 14.49
CA HIS A 266 12.03 4.97 15.80
C HIS A 266 10.84 5.25 16.72
N ARG A 267 10.31 6.48 16.71
CA ARG A 267 9.15 6.89 17.53
C ARG A 267 8.10 7.60 16.70
N ASP A 268 6.87 7.57 17.21
CA ASP A 268 5.75 8.39 16.75
C ASP A 268 5.37 8.27 15.27
N GLY A 269 5.82 7.21 14.61
CA GLY A 269 5.39 6.86 13.27
C GLY A 269 3.89 6.51 13.20
N PRO A 270 3.24 6.69 12.04
CA PRO A 270 3.82 7.01 10.74
C PRO A 270 4.01 8.52 10.49
N ALA A 271 3.90 9.35 11.52
CA ALA A 271 3.87 10.79 11.36
C ALA A 271 5.23 11.36 10.92
N ALA A 272 5.19 12.43 10.12
CA ALA A 272 6.35 13.16 9.61
C ALA A 272 7.24 13.76 10.70
N ASN A 273 6.71 13.89 11.92
CA ASN A 273 7.40 14.38 13.11
C ASN A 273 7.87 13.25 14.04
N GLY A 274 7.89 11.99 13.57
CA GLY A 274 8.53 10.92 14.32
C GLY A 274 10.04 11.13 14.44
N GLU A 275 10.71 10.31 15.26
CA GLU A 275 12.15 10.43 15.48
C GLU A 275 12.94 9.51 14.53
N PRO A 276 13.73 10.03 13.57
CA PRO A 276 14.63 9.21 12.77
C PRO A 276 15.72 8.60 13.65
N ARG A 277 16.09 7.35 13.37
CA ARG A 277 17.18 6.66 14.06
C ARG A 277 18.05 5.91 13.08
N ARG A 278 19.35 6.12 13.17
CA ARG A 278 20.34 5.38 12.39
C ARG A 278 20.32 3.92 12.84
N THR A 279 19.99 3.03 11.92
CA THR A 279 20.06 1.58 12.11
C THR A 279 21.23 0.99 11.32
N GLY A 280 21.59 1.61 10.20
CA GLY A 280 22.90 1.44 9.55
C GLY A 280 23.05 0.19 8.71
N VAL A 281 21.95 -0.41 8.25
CA VAL A 281 21.98 -1.60 7.39
C VAL A 281 20.98 -1.50 6.25
N LEU A 282 21.25 -2.23 5.17
CA LEU A 282 20.22 -2.67 4.24
C LEU A 282 19.96 -4.15 4.48
N MET A 283 18.72 -4.57 4.28
CA MET A 283 18.33 -5.96 4.41
C MET A 283 17.53 -6.37 3.18
N ALA A 284 17.64 -7.62 2.73
CA ALA A 284 16.76 -8.11 1.69
C ALA A 284 16.44 -9.60 1.81
N SER A 285 15.31 -9.97 1.20
CA SER A 285 14.91 -11.35 1.03
C SER A 285 13.96 -11.50 -0.15
N ARG A 286 13.90 -12.71 -0.71
CA ARG A 286 12.79 -13.14 -1.58
C ARG A 286 11.51 -13.41 -0.79
N ASP A 287 11.61 -13.46 0.52
CA ASP A 287 10.50 -13.63 1.45
C ASP A 287 10.32 -12.37 2.31
N GLY A 288 9.34 -11.55 1.97
CA GLY A 288 9.02 -10.33 2.72
C GLY A 288 8.55 -10.61 4.14
N ALA A 289 7.88 -11.74 4.40
CA ALA A 289 7.45 -12.08 5.75
C ALA A 289 8.63 -12.47 6.63
N ALA A 290 9.58 -13.25 6.09
CA ALA A 290 10.81 -13.57 6.80
C ALA A 290 11.68 -12.34 7.06
N LEU A 291 11.74 -11.42 6.07
CA LEU A 291 12.42 -10.14 6.22
C LEU A 291 11.84 -9.34 7.39
N ASP A 292 10.51 -9.29 7.51
CA ASP A 292 9.84 -8.60 8.61
C ASP A 292 10.07 -9.28 9.96
N VAL A 293 10.08 -10.62 10.04
CA VAL A 293 10.44 -11.36 11.28
C VAL A 293 11.85 -10.98 11.76
N VAL A 294 12.84 -11.00 10.86
CA VAL A 294 14.23 -10.67 11.21
C VAL A 294 14.37 -9.18 11.56
N ALA A 295 13.69 -8.29 10.84
CA ALA A 295 13.71 -6.86 11.12
C ALA A 295 13.04 -6.52 12.46
N CYS A 296 11.94 -7.19 12.84
CA CYS A 296 11.33 -7.05 14.17
C CYS A 296 12.34 -7.40 15.27
N ARG A 297 13.02 -8.54 15.15
CA ARG A 297 14.07 -8.96 16.09
C ARG A 297 15.22 -7.94 16.17
N MET A 298 15.65 -7.41 15.02
CA MET A 298 16.69 -6.37 14.93
C MET A 298 16.37 -5.15 15.79
N ILE A 299 15.09 -4.74 15.78
CA ILE A 299 14.63 -3.56 16.52
C ILE A 299 14.10 -3.91 17.92
N GLY A 300 14.27 -5.14 18.38
CA GLY A 300 13.83 -5.59 19.71
C GLY A 300 12.32 -5.78 19.87
N PHE A 301 11.57 -5.90 18.77
CA PHE A 301 10.14 -6.17 18.79
C PHE A 301 9.89 -7.68 18.75
N ASP A 302 8.91 -8.15 19.51
CA ASP A 302 8.37 -9.50 19.34
C ASP A 302 7.60 -9.58 18.00
N PRO A 303 8.04 -10.44 17.04
CA PRO A 303 7.37 -10.62 15.77
C PRO A 303 5.88 -10.98 15.91
N LEU A 304 5.50 -11.73 16.94
CA LEU A 304 4.11 -12.16 17.16
C LEU A 304 3.21 -11.06 17.74
N ARG A 305 3.79 -9.94 18.20
CA ARG A 305 3.01 -8.75 18.59
C ARG A 305 2.75 -7.82 17.41
N VAL A 306 3.44 -8.02 16.28
CA VAL A 306 3.23 -7.26 15.04
C VAL A 306 2.16 -7.96 14.20
N PRO A 307 0.97 -7.35 14.00
CA PRO A 307 -0.18 -8.02 13.40
C PRO A 307 0.05 -8.71 12.05
N ALA A 308 0.74 -8.01 11.14
CA ALA A 308 1.00 -8.53 9.80
C ALA A 308 1.98 -9.71 9.83
N VAL A 309 2.93 -9.69 10.77
CA VAL A 309 3.96 -10.73 10.92
C VAL A 309 3.36 -11.95 11.62
N GLU A 310 2.60 -11.73 12.70
CA GLU A 310 1.80 -12.78 13.37
C GLU A 310 0.92 -13.51 12.35
N GLU A 311 0.16 -12.75 11.55
CA GLU A 311 -0.74 -13.32 10.54
C GLU A 311 0.03 -14.09 9.45
N ALA A 312 1.16 -13.58 8.98
CA ALA A 312 1.97 -14.27 7.98
C ALA A 312 2.56 -15.59 8.51
N VAL A 313 2.98 -15.62 9.77
CA VAL A 313 3.40 -16.86 10.45
C VAL A 313 2.23 -17.81 10.61
N ARG A 314 1.06 -17.32 11.03
CA ARG A 314 -0.17 -18.13 11.19
C ARG A 314 -0.60 -18.79 9.87
N ARG A 315 -0.49 -18.09 8.74
CA ARG A 315 -0.78 -18.62 7.41
C ARG A 315 0.32 -19.54 6.85
N GLY A 316 1.44 -19.69 7.56
CA GLY A 316 2.57 -20.52 7.11
C GLY A 316 3.36 -19.92 5.94
N LEU A 317 3.32 -18.60 5.77
CA LEU A 317 4.09 -17.88 4.72
C LEU A 317 5.58 -17.84 5.04
N THR A 318 5.91 -17.78 6.33
CA THR A 318 7.29 -17.86 6.84
C THR A 318 7.29 -18.60 8.18
N PRO A 319 8.35 -19.32 8.54
CA PRO A 319 8.52 -19.77 9.92
C PRO A 319 8.85 -18.58 10.83
N LEU A 320 8.59 -18.73 12.13
CA LEU A 320 9.06 -17.80 13.16
C LEU A 320 10.58 -17.98 13.39
N ASP A 321 11.04 -19.24 13.44
CA ASP A 321 12.42 -19.62 13.73
C ASP A 321 13.09 -20.34 12.55
N GLY A 322 14.42 -20.53 12.62
CA GLY A 322 15.16 -21.22 11.57
C GLY A 322 15.28 -20.44 10.25
N ILE A 323 15.06 -19.11 10.28
CA ILE A 323 15.38 -18.22 9.17
C ILE A 323 16.91 -18.05 9.13
N ARG A 324 17.53 -18.35 7.98
CA ARG A 324 18.97 -18.21 7.81
C ARG A 324 19.34 -16.75 7.54
N VAL A 325 20.04 -16.13 8.49
CA VAL A 325 20.54 -14.76 8.34
C VAL A 325 21.95 -14.78 7.77
N LEU A 326 22.18 -14.03 6.69
CA LEU A 326 23.49 -13.84 6.08
C LEU A 326 23.99 -12.43 6.37
N GLY A 327 25.16 -12.32 7.00
CA GLY A 327 25.68 -11.05 7.51
C GLY A 327 25.38 -10.87 9.00
N ASN A 328 25.82 -9.74 9.55
CA ASN A 328 25.68 -9.44 10.97
C ASN A 328 24.38 -8.67 11.22
N LEU A 329 23.50 -9.23 12.06
CA LEU A 329 22.27 -8.57 12.51
C LEU A 329 22.58 -7.65 13.70
N PRO A 330 22.55 -6.32 13.56
CA PRO A 330 22.73 -5.44 14.70
C PRO A 330 21.48 -5.47 15.59
N LEU A 331 21.65 -5.33 16.91
CA LEU A 331 20.52 -5.05 17.80
C LEU A 331 20.41 -3.53 17.98
N VAL A 332 19.34 -2.94 17.44
CA VAL A 332 19.08 -1.49 17.51
C VAL A 332 17.67 -1.28 18.07
N PRO A 333 17.47 -1.36 19.40
CA PRO A 333 16.14 -1.41 20.00
C PRO A 333 15.32 -0.16 19.68
N TYR A 334 14.14 -0.35 19.09
CA TYR A 334 13.18 0.72 18.83
C TYR A 334 12.18 0.85 19.98
N ALA A 335 11.46 1.97 20.04
CA ALA A 335 10.43 2.17 21.05
C ALA A 335 9.12 1.53 20.59
N GLU A 336 8.68 0.51 21.31
CA GLU A 336 7.36 -0.04 21.06
C GLU A 336 6.27 1.02 21.32
N PRO A 337 5.28 1.13 20.43
CA PRO A 337 4.16 2.02 20.67
C PRO A 337 3.31 1.49 21.84
N PRO A 338 2.76 2.38 22.68
CA PRO A 338 1.98 1.97 23.84
C PRO A 338 0.72 1.19 23.42
N GLU A 339 0.25 0.33 24.32
CA GLU A 339 -1.04 -0.34 24.17
C GLU A 339 -2.16 0.63 24.49
N SER A 340 -2.50 1.50 23.53
CA SER A 340 -3.67 2.36 23.67
C SER A 340 -4.92 1.60 23.20
N PRO A 341 -5.99 1.49 24.02
CA PRO A 341 -7.27 0.98 23.54
C PRO A 341 -7.84 1.96 22.50
N PRO A 342 -8.65 1.49 21.54
CA PRO A 342 -9.29 2.39 20.59
C PRO A 342 -10.21 3.37 21.34
N PRO A 343 -10.26 4.65 20.91
CA PRO A 343 -11.13 5.64 21.52
C PRO A 343 -12.60 5.18 21.45
N ARG A 344 -13.34 5.32 22.56
CA ARG A 344 -14.75 4.92 22.68
C ARG A 344 -15.69 6.12 22.83
N GLY A 345 -16.98 5.90 22.61
CA GLY A 345 -18.02 6.91 22.85
C GLY A 345 -17.87 8.14 21.94
N LEU A 346 -17.97 9.34 22.51
CA LEU A 346 -17.85 10.60 21.76
C LEU A 346 -16.47 10.77 21.13
N MET A 347 -15.39 10.39 21.84
CA MET A 347 -14.03 10.49 21.33
C MET A 347 -13.83 9.58 20.11
N GLY A 348 -14.40 8.38 20.14
CA GLY A 348 -14.39 7.47 18.98
C GLY A 348 -15.12 8.06 17.76
N LYS A 349 -16.28 8.70 17.96
CA LYS A 349 -17.01 9.39 16.89
C LYS A 349 -16.24 10.57 16.30
N ILE A 350 -15.48 11.29 17.13
CA ILE A 350 -14.62 12.40 16.67
C ILE A 350 -13.46 11.84 15.84
N ASP A 351 -12.80 10.78 16.32
CA ASP A 351 -11.72 10.09 15.60
C ASP A 351 -12.19 9.62 14.23
N ASP A 352 -13.38 8.99 14.15
CA ASP A 352 -14.00 8.58 12.89
C ASP A 352 -14.23 9.72 11.94
N TYR A 353 -14.78 10.81 12.46
CA TYR A 353 -15.09 11.97 11.66
C TYR A 353 -13.82 12.61 11.11
N VAL A 354 -12.74 12.68 11.90
CA VAL A 354 -11.43 13.17 11.43
C VAL A 354 -10.85 12.22 10.39
N PHE A 355 -10.89 10.91 10.63
CA PHE A 355 -10.40 9.91 9.69
C PHE A 355 -11.17 9.93 8.36
N ASP A 356 -12.48 10.16 8.39
CA ASP A 356 -13.33 10.35 7.21
C ASP A 356 -12.94 11.53 6.35
N GLN A 357 -12.21 12.51 6.89
CA GLN A 357 -11.71 13.61 6.08
C GLN A 357 -10.52 13.20 5.20
N PHE A 358 -9.92 12.02 5.42
CA PHE A 358 -8.92 11.47 4.51
C PHE A 358 -9.54 10.78 3.28
N ILE A 359 -10.86 10.58 3.28
CA ILE A 359 -11.61 10.13 2.12
C ILE A 359 -12.28 11.37 1.50
N VAL A 360 -11.82 11.75 0.31
CA VAL A 360 -12.36 12.83 -0.51
C VAL A 360 -13.34 12.27 -1.56
N GLU A 361 -14.34 13.05 -1.94
CA GLU A 361 -15.38 12.64 -2.89
C GLU A 361 -14.99 13.04 -4.33
N PRO A 362 -14.97 12.12 -5.30
CA PRO A 362 -14.84 12.49 -6.70
C PRO A 362 -16.13 13.15 -7.18
N ARG A 363 -16.03 14.37 -7.70
CA ARG A 363 -17.15 15.11 -8.29
C ARG A 363 -16.87 15.42 -9.75
N VAL A 364 -17.93 15.32 -10.56
CA VAL A 364 -17.89 15.65 -11.98
C VAL A 364 -18.44 17.06 -12.17
N ASP A 365 -17.63 17.94 -12.75
CA ASP A 365 -18.07 19.23 -13.26
C ASP A 365 -18.69 19.03 -14.64
N GLY A 366 -20.02 19.13 -14.69
CA GLY A 366 -20.77 18.97 -15.94
C GLY A 366 -20.47 20.04 -16.99
N SER A 367 -19.95 21.21 -16.60
CA SER A 367 -19.60 22.28 -17.54
C SER A 367 -18.26 22.05 -18.25
N ALA A 368 -17.34 21.34 -17.59
CA ALA A 368 -16.04 20.95 -18.14
C ALA A 368 -16.06 19.56 -18.79
N CYS A 369 -17.12 18.77 -18.57
CA CYS A 369 -17.24 17.41 -19.08
C CYS A 369 -17.77 17.40 -20.52
N ASP A 370 -17.05 16.73 -21.42
CA ASP A 370 -17.45 16.53 -22.82
C ASP A 370 -18.24 15.22 -23.04
N GLY A 371 -18.53 14.47 -21.98
CA GLY A 371 -19.29 13.22 -22.06
C GLY A 371 -18.54 12.04 -22.69
N CYS A 372 -17.20 12.07 -22.80
CA CYS A 372 -16.41 11.01 -23.46
C CYS A 372 -16.52 9.61 -22.82
N GLY A 373 -16.97 9.51 -21.57
CA GLY A 373 -17.21 8.22 -20.90
C GLY A 373 -15.97 7.47 -20.38
N ALA A 374 -14.76 8.00 -20.55
CA ALA A 374 -13.51 7.32 -20.14
C ALA A 374 -13.52 6.90 -18.65
N CYS A 375 -14.00 7.76 -17.75
CA CYS A 375 -14.08 7.42 -16.32
C CYS A 375 -15.13 6.34 -16.00
N VAL A 376 -16.18 6.22 -16.82
CA VAL A 376 -17.21 5.18 -16.69
C VAL A 376 -16.61 3.83 -17.11
N GLU A 377 -15.94 3.80 -18.27
CA GLU A 377 -15.31 2.59 -18.81
C GLU A 377 -14.26 2.01 -17.86
N MET A 378 -13.42 2.87 -17.27
CA MET A 378 -12.33 2.45 -16.39
C MET A 378 -12.78 2.12 -14.96
N CYS A 379 -14.06 2.32 -14.60
CA CYS A 379 -14.53 2.11 -13.24
C CYS A 379 -14.66 0.62 -12.90
N ALA A 380 -13.63 0.06 -12.26
CA ALA A 380 -13.55 -1.37 -11.92
C ALA A 380 -14.73 -1.90 -11.08
N VAL A 381 -15.34 -1.04 -10.27
CA VAL A 381 -16.48 -1.38 -9.39
C VAL A 381 -17.84 -0.95 -9.96
N LYS A 382 -17.87 -0.39 -11.18
CA LYS A 382 -19.09 0.09 -11.84
C LYS A 382 -19.89 1.10 -11.01
N ALA A 383 -19.18 1.93 -10.23
CA ALA A 383 -19.77 3.02 -9.46
C ALA A 383 -20.08 4.26 -10.31
N LEU A 384 -19.48 4.37 -11.50
CA LEU A 384 -19.77 5.42 -12.47
C LEU A 384 -20.68 4.86 -13.57
N ALA A 385 -21.69 5.62 -13.96
CA ALA A 385 -22.57 5.29 -15.08
C ALA A 385 -22.86 6.55 -15.92
N PRO A 386 -23.20 6.41 -17.22
CA PRO A 386 -23.63 7.54 -18.04
C PRO A 386 -24.89 8.19 -17.43
N GLY A 387 -24.87 9.52 -17.29
CA GLY A 387 -26.00 10.31 -16.82
C GLY A 387 -26.64 11.14 -17.95
N ALA A 388 -27.43 12.15 -17.56
CA ALA A 388 -28.08 13.05 -18.50
C ALA A 388 -27.04 13.81 -19.34
N GLY A 389 -27.25 13.90 -20.66
CA GLY A 389 -26.33 14.57 -21.59
C GLY A 389 -24.95 13.92 -21.69
N GLY A 390 -24.81 12.64 -21.27
CA GLY A 390 -23.52 11.94 -21.27
C GLY A 390 -22.63 12.26 -20.07
N ILE A 391 -23.04 13.17 -19.18
CA ILE A 391 -22.28 13.54 -17.98
C ILE A 391 -22.32 12.38 -16.98
N PRO A 392 -21.18 11.80 -16.57
CA PRO A 392 -21.14 10.67 -15.66
C PRO A 392 -21.77 10.95 -14.28
N ARG A 393 -22.54 10.00 -13.77
CA ARG A 393 -23.08 10.01 -12.40
C ARG A 393 -22.31 9.02 -11.53
N VAL A 394 -21.92 9.46 -10.34
CA VAL A 394 -21.26 8.63 -9.31
C VAL A 394 -22.30 8.04 -8.36
N ASP A 395 -22.33 6.71 -8.21
CA ASP A 395 -22.92 6.02 -7.07
C ASP A 395 -21.87 5.88 -5.96
N TYR A 396 -21.95 6.77 -4.98
CA TYR A 396 -21.03 6.76 -3.84
C TYR A 396 -21.16 5.51 -2.97
N ARG A 397 -22.27 4.75 -3.05
CA ARG A 397 -22.43 3.50 -2.29
C ARG A 397 -21.61 2.36 -2.88
N ALA A 398 -21.46 2.35 -4.20
CA ALA A 398 -20.63 1.39 -4.92
C ALA A 398 -19.16 1.85 -5.03
N CYS A 399 -18.89 3.15 -4.88
CA CYS A 399 -17.56 3.71 -5.03
C CYS A 399 -16.61 3.25 -3.91
N ILE A 400 -15.45 2.73 -4.31
CA ILE A 400 -14.36 2.36 -3.37
C ILE A 400 -13.38 3.50 -3.12
N PHE A 401 -13.60 4.68 -3.72
CA PHE A 401 -12.75 5.86 -3.57
C PHE A 401 -11.28 5.64 -4.02
N CYS A 402 -11.06 4.86 -5.07
CA CYS A 402 -9.71 4.62 -5.63
C CYS A 402 -9.11 5.83 -6.37
N TYR A 403 -9.94 6.82 -6.67
CA TYR A 403 -9.59 8.06 -7.38
C TYR A 403 -9.10 7.93 -8.82
N CYS A 404 -9.13 6.73 -9.40
CA CYS A 404 -8.76 6.53 -10.81
C CYS A 404 -9.53 7.43 -11.77
N CYS A 405 -10.82 7.68 -11.51
CA CYS A 405 -11.64 8.56 -12.36
C CYS A 405 -11.10 9.99 -12.51
N GLU A 406 -10.35 10.52 -11.52
CA GLU A 406 -9.66 11.81 -11.62
C GLU A 406 -8.50 11.71 -12.62
N GLU A 407 -7.64 10.71 -12.46
CA GLU A 407 -6.45 10.52 -13.31
C GLU A 407 -6.80 10.21 -14.79
N TYR A 408 -7.91 9.50 -15.04
CA TYR A 408 -8.37 9.22 -16.41
C TYR A 408 -9.12 10.40 -17.06
N CYS A 409 -9.48 11.44 -16.31
CA CYS A 409 -10.20 12.58 -16.86
C CYS A 409 -9.22 13.58 -17.51
N THR A 410 -8.93 13.39 -18.79
CA THR A 410 -8.05 14.29 -19.56
C THR A 410 -8.57 15.72 -19.71
N ARG A 411 -9.88 15.95 -19.47
CA ARG A 411 -10.51 17.27 -19.44
C ARG A 411 -10.38 18.00 -18.11
N GLY A 412 -9.90 17.32 -17.05
CA GLY A 412 -9.91 17.87 -15.70
C GLY A 412 -11.31 18.10 -15.13
N ALA A 413 -12.34 17.47 -15.71
CA ALA A 413 -13.73 17.60 -15.27
C ALA A 413 -14.05 16.79 -14.01
N VAL A 414 -13.17 15.87 -13.59
CA VAL A 414 -13.30 15.14 -12.32
C VAL A 414 -12.32 15.73 -11.31
N SER A 415 -12.83 16.13 -10.15
CA SER A 415 -11.99 16.68 -9.06
C SER A 415 -12.40 16.13 -7.71
N LEU A 416 -11.43 16.04 -6.80
CA LEU A 416 -11.62 15.47 -5.47
C LEU A 416 -11.95 16.55 -4.43
N HIS A 417 -13.09 16.38 -3.77
CA HIS A 417 -13.62 17.34 -2.81
C HIS A 417 -13.57 16.79 -1.39
N GLY A 418 -12.88 17.51 -0.51
CA GLY A 418 -12.86 17.25 0.93
C GLY A 418 -13.85 18.14 1.68
N GLY A 419 -14.16 17.78 2.93
CA GLY A 419 -14.89 18.68 3.84
C GLY A 419 -14.02 19.84 4.33
N VAL A 420 -14.62 20.82 5.02
CA VAL A 420 -13.89 21.97 5.62
C VAL A 420 -12.72 21.51 6.50
N VAL A 421 -12.91 20.44 7.26
CA VAL A 421 -11.85 19.88 8.11
C VAL A 421 -10.72 19.25 7.29
N ASN A 422 -11.01 18.63 6.14
CA ASN A 422 -9.96 18.20 5.20
C ASN A 422 -9.12 19.41 4.75
N HIS A 423 -9.76 20.50 4.30
CA HIS A 423 -9.03 21.70 3.88
C HIS A 423 -8.21 22.35 5.00
N ALA A 424 -8.74 22.38 6.23
CA ALA A 424 -7.99 22.88 7.38
C ALA A 424 -6.77 22.00 7.67
N MET A 425 -6.92 20.66 7.67
CA MET A 425 -5.79 19.75 7.83
C MET A 425 -4.75 19.89 6.72
N ARG A 426 -5.18 20.16 5.49
CA ARG A 426 -4.27 20.44 4.36
C ARG A 426 -3.43 21.68 4.61
N ALA A 427 -4.09 22.78 4.97
CA ALA A 427 -3.41 24.02 5.28
C ALA A 427 -2.42 23.83 6.44
N VAL A 428 -2.82 23.14 7.51
CA VAL A 428 -1.95 22.83 8.65
C VAL A 428 -0.75 22.00 8.22
N ARG A 429 -0.94 20.93 7.44
CA ARG A 429 0.17 20.09 6.95
C ARG A 429 1.14 20.87 6.07
N TYR A 430 0.63 21.71 5.18
CA TYR A 430 1.43 22.57 4.33
C TYR A 430 2.27 23.57 5.17
N LEU A 431 1.64 24.25 6.13
CA LEU A 431 2.30 25.21 7.01
C LEU A 431 3.35 24.55 7.93
N LEU A 432 3.06 23.35 8.41
CA LEU A 432 3.93 22.59 9.30
C LEU A 432 4.93 21.68 8.57
N LYS A 433 4.91 21.66 7.22
CA LYS A 433 5.73 20.77 6.37
C LYS A 433 5.62 19.28 6.75
N LEU A 434 4.40 18.84 7.03
CA LEU A 434 4.04 17.48 7.49
C LEU A 434 3.59 16.53 6.38
#